data_AF-K5X5W7-F1
#
_entry.id   AF-K5X5W7-F1
#
_cell.length_a   1.000
_cell.length_b   1.000
_cell.length_c   1.000
_cell.angle_alpha   90.00
_cell.angle_beta   90.00
_cell.angle_gamma   90.00
#
_symmetry.space_group_name_H-M   'P 1'
#
loop_
_entity.id
_entity.type
_entity.pdbx_description
1 polymer ?
#
loop_
_entity_poly.entity_id
_entity_poly.type
_entity_poly.pdbx_seq_one_letter_code
_entity_poly.pdbx_strand_id
1 'polypeptide(L)'
;MASQPSSIALYADVPTAFASLNNDSAGKLAALINKDIGSDGFKQSTASLDALLSTISKQVILSSLGHRETIDDYITFTTFVALQINNEAVHTGTILGEGEKPPYKTAVVLPASGPAILGESLAKNLYDEMWSATSRAYTPLDQDDRNKSQEYYYTTSIHATILARAFALADTFRDSLWRDVEDLLVKGLFSGDEQEPGIFIALTAILLGAGKEIKEYIGDEKKGSGKRWLWYDNVRTVPDERWGWKDVVEALKQQPGPLMAGRLPDFVKDDLELVKKHVGDGQVGESWDSEKLAKDAFNWAAIA
;
A
#
# COMPACT_ATOMS: atom_id res chain seq x y z
N MET A 1 -0.39 -41.13 14.56
CA MET A 1 0.17 -39.99 13.82
C MET A 1 -0.95 -39.44 12.95
N ALA A 2 -1.60 -38.36 13.37
CA ALA A 2 -2.57 -37.68 12.52
C ALA A 2 -1.80 -36.96 11.41
N SER A 3 -2.12 -37.26 10.15
CA SER A 3 -1.62 -36.53 9.00
C SER A 3 -1.99 -35.05 9.17
N GLN A 4 -1.01 -34.16 9.18
CA GLN A 4 -1.31 -32.73 9.05
C GLN A 4 -2.10 -32.55 7.75
N PRO A 5 -3.28 -31.91 7.79
CA PRO A 5 -4.00 -31.59 6.56
C PRO A 5 -3.06 -30.75 5.70
N SER A 6 -2.96 -31.10 4.41
CA SER A 6 -2.12 -30.36 3.47
C SER A 6 -2.54 -28.88 3.49
N SER A 7 -1.55 -27.98 3.59
CA SER A 7 -1.75 -26.52 3.62
C SER A 7 -2.62 -26.00 2.46
N ILE A 8 -2.68 -26.73 1.34
CA ILE A 8 -3.49 -26.44 0.17
C ILE A 8 -5.01 -26.43 0.47
N ALA A 9 -5.50 -27.28 1.37
CA ALA A 9 -6.93 -27.33 1.70
C ALA A 9 -7.39 -26.15 2.58
N LEU A 10 -6.48 -25.51 3.33
CA LEU A 10 -6.79 -24.42 4.26
C LEU A 10 -7.07 -23.09 3.52
N TYR A 11 -6.55 -22.93 2.30
CA TYR A 11 -6.56 -21.67 1.55
C TYR A 11 -7.54 -21.66 0.37
N ALA A 12 -8.13 -22.81 0.04
CA ALA A 12 -9.11 -22.92 -1.05
C ALA A 12 -10.39 -22.09 -0.79
N ASP A 13 -10.66 -21.77 0.48
CA ASP A 13 -11.85 -21.00 0.88
C ASP A 13 -11.68 -19.49 0.70
N VAL A 14 -10.45 -18.98 0.56
CA VAL A 14 -10.20 -17.53 0.44
C VAL A 14 -10.83 -16.94 -0.83
N PRO A 15 -10.61 -17.49 -2.05
CA PRO A 15 -11.28 -16.98 -3.25
C PRO A 15 -12.82 -17.08 -3.14
N THR A 16 -13.32 -18.15 -2.54
CA THR A 16 -14.77 -18.36 -2.35
C THR A 16 -15.38 -17.31 -1.42
N ALA A 17 -14.68 -16.93 -0.35
CA ALA A 17 -15.11 -15.87 0.55
C ALA A 17 -15.16 -14.51 -0.17
N PHE A 18 -14.17 -14.23 -1.03
CA PHE A 18 -14.14 -12.99 -1.84
C PHE A 18 -15.17 -12.96 -2.98
N ALA A 19 -15.74 -14.11 -3.38
CA ALA A 19 -16.87 -14.17 -4.30
C ALA A 19 -18.20 -13.75 -3.64
N SER A 20 -18.24 -13.58 -2.31
CA SER A 20 -19.43 -13.20 -1.55
C SER A 20 -19.05 -12.34 -0.35
N LEU A 21 -18.90 -11.03 -0.58
CA LEU A 21 -18.48 -10.02 0.40
C LEU A 21 -19.57 -9.76 1.45
N ASN A 22 -19.82 -10.72 2.34
CA ASN A 22 -20.84 -10.65 3.38
C ASN A 22 -20.31 -11.09 4.75
N ASN A 23 -21.14 -10.93 5.78
CA ASN A 23 -20.74 -11.19 7.15
C ASN A 23 -20.36 -12.66 7.40
N ASP A 24 -21.04 -13.61 6.75
CA ASP A 24 -20.77 -15.04 6.93
C ASP A 24 -19.40 -15.42 6.35
N SER A 25 -19.08 -14.93 5.14
CA SER A 25 -17.77 -15.12 4.52
C SER A 25 -16.66 -14.49 5.36
N ALA A 26 -16.90 -13.29 5.90
CA ALA A 26 -15.91 -12.62 6.73
C ALA A 26 -15.66 -13.37 8.05
N GLY A 27 -16.72 -13.84 8.71
CA GLY A 27 -16.63 -14.63 9.93
C GLY A 27 -15.90 -15.96 9.71
N LYS A 28 -16.07 -16.60 8.55
CA LYS A 28 -15.30 -17.80 8.18
C LYS A 28 -13.81 -17.52 8.07
N LEU A 29 -13.42 -16.44 7.38
CA LEU A 29 -12.00 -16.06 7.27
C LEU A 29 -11.41 -15.68 8.63
N ALA A 30 -12.12 -14.90 9.45
CA ALA A 30 -11.68 -14.54 10.78
C ALA A 30 -11.53 -15.78 11.69
N ALA A 31 -12.43 -16.76 11.59
CA ALA A 31 -12.32 -18.02 12.32
C ALA A 31 -11.08 -18.83 11.92
N LEU A 32 -10.70 -18.85 10.63
CA LEU A 32 -9.46 -19.48 10.18
C LEU A 32 -8.23 -18.79 10.78
N ILE A 33 -8.19 -17.46 10.75
CA ILE A 33 -7.11 -16.66 11.35
C ILE A 33 -7.00 -16.95 12.85
N ASN A 34 -8.11 -16.85 13.58
CA ASN A 34 -8.16 -17.09 15.03
C ASN A 34 -7.75 -18.51 15.41
N LYS A 35 -8.08 -19.51 14.58
CA LYS A 35 -7.69 -20.91 14.80
C LYS A 35 -6.17 -21.08 14.69
N ASP A 36 -5.54 -20.45 13.72
CA ASP A 36 -4.10 -20.60 13.45
C ASP A 36 -3.22 -19.81 14.43
N ILE A 37 -3.76 -18.77 15.06
CA ILE A 37 -3.08 -18.00 16.13
C ILE A 37 -3.02 -18.79 17.45
N GLY A 38 -3.96 -19.71 17.67
CA GLY A 38 -4.01 -20.60 18.84
C GLY A 38 -4.49 -19.92 20.13
N SER A 39 -5.13 -20.70 21.00
CA SER A 39 -5.82 -20.25 22.23
C SER A 39 -4.92 -19.80 23.39
N ASP A 40 -3.59 -19.88 23.26
CA ASP A 40 -2.69 -19.87 24.42
C ASP A 40 -1.90 -18.55 24.58
N GLY A 41 -2.27 -17.50 23.84
CA GLY A 41 -1.81 -16.11 24.05
C GLY A 41 -0.33 -15.79 23.81
N PHE A 42 0.51 -16.79 23.49
CA PHE A 42 1.97 -16.65 23.40
C PHE A 42 2.62 -17.36 22.19
N LYS A 43 1.85 -17.70 21.15
CA LYS A 43 2.41 -18.43 19.99
C LYS A 43 2.97 -17.44 18.96
N GLN A 44 4.26 -17.60 18.67
CA GLN A 44 4.95 -16.99 17.53
C GLN A 44 4.14 -17.19 16.24
N SER A 45 4.26 -16.26 15.28
CA SER A 45 3.65 -16.46 13.97
C SER A 45 4.03 -17.84 13.43
N THR A 46 3.03 -18.60 12.98
CA THR A 46 3.28 -19.87 12.32
C THR A 46 3.41 -19.61 10.82
N ALA A 47 4.22 -20.41 10.13
CA ALA A 47 4.30 -20.35 8.66
C ALA A 47 2.92 -20.57 7.99
N SER A 48 1.96 -21.19 8.69
CA SER A 48 0.57 -21.33 8.23
C SER A 48 -0.18 -20.01 8.28
N LEU A 49 -0.08 -19.28 9.40
CA LEU A 49 -0.71 -17.97 9.56
C LEU A 49 -0.16 -16.96 8.55
N ASP A 50 1.15 -16.88 8.37
CA ASP A 50 1.79 -15.99 7.38
C ASP A 50 1.29 -16.28 5.97
N ALA A 51 1.17 -17.56 5.61
CA ALA A 51 0.65 -17.98 4.32
C ALA A 51 -0.84 -17.61 4.16
N LEU A 52 -1.67 -17.83 5.17
CA LEU A 52 -3.09 -17.44 5.16
C LEU A 52 -3.26 -15.93 4.95
N LEU A 53 -2.57 -15.13 5.77
CA LEU A 53 -2.61 -13.67 5.70
C LEU A 53 -2.12 -13.16 4.35
N SER A 54 -1.03 -13.71 3.82
CA SER A 54 -0.55 -13.37 2.47
C SER A 54 -1.55 -13.77 1.39
N THR A 55 -2.21 -14.92 1.50
CA THR A 55 -3.26 -15.33 0.54
C THR A 55 -4.45 -14.36 0.57
N ILE A 56 -4.89 -13.91 1.74
CA ILE A 56 -5.96 -12.91 1.86
C ILE A 56 -5.53 -11.60 1.20
N SER A 57 -4.35 -11.06 1.53
CA SER A 57 -3.84 -9.83 0.92
C SER A 57 -3.69 -9.94 -0.61
N LYS A 58 -3.18 -11.07 -1.11
CA LYS A 58 -3.07 -11.33 -2.56
C LYS A 58 -4.42 -11.47 -3.23
N GLN A 59 -5.43 -12.01 -2.55
CA GLN A 59 -6.78 -12.09 -3.10
C GLN A 59 -7.41 -10.70 -3.23
N VAL A 60 -7.19 -9.78 -2.28
CA VAL A 60 -7.59 -8.36 -2.43
C VAL A 60 -6.98 -7.77 -3.71
N ILE A 61 -5.68 -7.95 -3.91
CA ILE A 61 -4.97 -7.45 -5.09
C ILE A 61 -5.53 -8.07 -6.37
N LEU A 62 -5.65 -9.40 -6.42
CA LEU A 62 -6.13 -10.12 -7.60
C LEU A 62 -7.56 -9.72 -7.98
N SER A 63 -8.47 -9.65 -7.01
CA SER A 63 -9.85 -9.22 -7.26
C SER A 63 -9.91 -7.77 -7.75
N SER A 64 -9.03 -6.91 -7.23
CA SER A 64 -8.94 -5.49 -7.61
C SER A 64 -8.38 -5.29 -9.03
N LEU A 65 -7.50 -6.17 -9.51
CA LEU A 65 -6.98 -6.13 -10.88
C LEU A 65 -8.10 -6.29 -11.93
N GLY A 66 -9.14 -7.07 -11.63
CA GLY A 66 -10.28 -7.29 -12.53
C GLY A 66 -11.45 -6.32 -12.30
N HIS A 67 -11.53 -5.68 -11.14
CA HIS A 67 -12.69 -4.88 -10.70
C HIS A 67 -12.28 -3.64 -9.91
N ARG A 68 -11.47 -2.79 -10.54
CA ARG A 68 -10.87 -1.61 -9.90
C ARG A 68 -11.87 -0.61 -9.31
N GLU A 69 -13.07 -0.52 -9.87
CA GLU A 69 -14.13 0.36 -9.38
C GLU A 69 -14.66 -0.09 -8.01
N THR A 70 -14.51 -1.37 -7.68
CA THR A 70 -15.00 -2.01 -6.45
C THR A 70 -13.91 -2.28 -5.40
N ILE A 71 -12.75 -1.62 -5.51
CA ILE A 71 -11.66 -1.77 -4.51
C ILE A 71 -12.18 -1.46 -3.10
N ASP A 72 -12.97 -0.39 -2.94
CA ASP A 72 -13.54 -0.01 -1.64
C ASP A 72 -14.37 -1.14 -0.99
N ASP A 73 -15.06 -1.98 -1.78
CA ASP A 73 -15.82 -3.13 -1.29
C ASP A 73 -14.90 -4.22 -0.72
N TYR A 74 -13.79 -4.53 -1.43
CA TYR A 74 -12.81 -5.51 -0.97
C TYR A 74 -12.05 -5.04 0.29
N ILE A 75 -11.78 -3.74 0.39
CA ILE A 75 -11.18 -3.14 1.59
C ILE A 75 -12.15 -3.19 2.77
N THR A 76 -13.41 -2.81 2.55
CA THR A 76 -14.45 -2.85 3.59
C THR A 76 -14.65 -4.29 4.09
N PHE A 77 -14.71 -5.26 3.17
CA PHE A 77 -14.79 -6.67 3.52
C PHE A 77 -13.59 -7.13 4.35
N THR A 78 -12.37 -6.80 3.94
CA THR A 78 -11.14 -7.20 4.65
C THR A 78 -11.04 -6.53 6.02
N THR A 79 -11.50 -5.29 6.13
CA THR A 79 -11.63 -4.58 7.43
C THR A 79 -12.63 -5.29 8.33
N PHE A 80 -13.76 -5.73 7.78
CA PHE A 80 -14.78 -6.47 8.54
C PHE A 80 -14.28 -7.86 8.98
N VAL A 81 -13.43 -8.53 8.20
CA VAL A 81 -12.70 -9.73 8.63
C VAL A 81 -11.78 -9.39 9.80
N ALA A 82 -11.00 -8.32 9.69
CA ALA A 82 -10.02 -7.92 10.70
C ALA A 82 -10.67 -7.59 12.05
N LEU A 83 -11.82 -6.91 12.05
CA LEU A 83 -12.57 -6.59 13.26
C LEU A 83 -13.11 -7.81 14.01
N GLN A 84 -13.11 -9.00 13.38
CA GLN A 84 -13.53 -10.26 13.99
C GLN A 84 -12.34 -11.12 14.47
N ILE A 85 -11.11 -10.66 14.26
CA ILE A 85 -9.92 -11.28 14.85
C ILE A 85 -9.93 -11.01 16.36
N ASN A 86 -9.62 -12.03 17.16
CA ASN A 86 -9.55 -11.90 18.61
C ASN A 86 -8.54 -10.81 18.99
N ASN A 87 -8.92 -9.86 19.86
CA ASN A 87 -8.01 -8.79 20.32
C ASN A 87 -6.77 -9.32 21.07
N GLU A 88 -6.85 -10.53 21.62
CA GLU A 88 -5.71 -11.20 22.27
C GLU A 88 -4.77 -11.87 21.26
N ALA A 89 -5.13 -11.92 19.98
CA ALA A 89 -4.24 -12.40 18.93
C ALA A 89 -3.02 -11.49 18.82
N VAL A 90 -1.84 -12.10 18.75
CA VAL A 90 -0.58 -11.38 18.54
C VAL A 90 0.19 -12.06 17.41
N HIS A 91 0.64 -11.25 16.46
CA HIS A 91 1.59 -11.61 15.44
C HIS A 91 2.95 -10.99 15.80
N THR A 92 4.01 -11.80 15.90
CA THR A 92 5.33 -11.35 16.37
C THR A 92 6.12 -10.53 15.36
N GLY A 93 5.64 -10.43 14.12
CA GLY A 93 6.36 -9.79 13.03
C GLY A 93 7.49 -10.66 12.48
N THR A 94 8.28 -10.10 11.56
CA THR A 94 9.47 -10.74 11.03
C THR A 94 10.58 -10.73 12.08
N ILE A 95 11.00 -11.91 12.53
CA ILE A 95 12.13 -12.06 13.46
C ILE A 95 13.42 -12.10 12.61
N LEU A 96 14.27 -11.08 12.76
CA LEU A 96 15.60 -11.03 12.14
C LEU A 96 16.65 -11.51 13.14
N GLY A 97 17.67 -12.24 12.66
CA GLY A 97 18.83 -12.59 13.46
C GLY A 97 19.63 -11.36 13.89
N GLU A 98 20.41 -11.47 14.97
CA GLU A 98 21.26 -10.37 15.43
C GLU A 98 22.27 -9.98 14.33
N GLY A 99 22.24 -8.71 13.91
CA GLY A 99 23.10 -8.20 12.82
C GLY A 99 22.59 -8.49 11.40
N GLU A 100 21.48 -9.20 11.23
CA GLU A 100 20.85 -9.36 9.92
C GLU A 100 20.21 -8.05 9.47
N LYS A 101 20.50 -7.66 8.23
CA LYS A 101 19.81 -6.55 7.59
C LYS A 101 18.43 -7.02 7.12
N PRO A 102 17.42 -6.12 7.10
CA PRO A 102 16.16 -6.42 6.47
C PRO A 102 16.36 -6.93 5.04
N PRO A 103 15.58 -7.92 4.59
CA PRO A 103 15.70 -8.44 3.24
C PRO A 103 15.50 -7.32 2.20
N TYR A 104 16.41 -7.27 1.23
CA TYR A 104 16.42 -6.25 0.19
C TYR A 104 15.15 -6.36 -0.67
N LYS A 105 14.49 -5.22 -0.93
CA LYS A 105 13.24 -5.10 -1.72
C LYS A 105 11.99 -5.72 -1.09
N THR A 106 12.01 -5.97 0.20
CA THR A 106 10.85 -6.53 0.89
C THR A 106 10.56 -5.81 2.17
N ALA A 107 9.28 -5.57 2.45
CA ALA A 107 8.87 -5.00 3.73
C ALA A 107 9.01 -6.04 4.85
N VAL A 108 9.47 -5.55 6.00
CA VAL A 108 9.39 -6.25 7.28
C VAL A 108 7.96 -6.11 7.82
N VAL A 109 7.42 -7.22 8.32
CA VAL A 109 6.16 -7.24 9.08
C VAL A 109 6.47 -6.83 10.50
N LEU A 110 5.79 -5.80 11.02
CA LEU A 110 5.97 -5.41 12.42
C LEU A 110 5.09 -6.27 13.34
N PRO A 111 5.42 -6.35 14.63
CA PRO A 111 4.52 -6.95 15.61
C PRO A 111 3.17 -6.22 15.61
N ALA A 112 2.08 -6.98 15.59
CA ALA A 112 0.73 -6.43 15.59
C ALA A 112 -0.23 -7.33 16.37
N SER A 113 -1.34 -6.76 16.84
CA SER A 113 -2.36 -7.49 17.61
C SER A 113 -3.77 -7.23 17.09
N GLY A 114 -4.64 -8.21 17.28
CA GLY A 114 -6.05 -8.12 16.88
C GLY A 114 -6.24 -7.71 15.41
N PRO A 115 -7.10 -6.72 15.11
CA PRO A 115 -7.36 -6.29 13.74
C PRO A 115 -6.13 -5.81 12.96
N ALA A 116 -5.11 -5.26 13.64
CA ALA A 116 -3.91 -4.71 12.99
C ALA A 116 -3.06 -5.78 12.30
N ILE A 117 -3.23 -7.08 12.64
CA ILE A 117 -2.50 -8.18 12.02
C ILE A 117 -2.73 -8.24 10.50
N LEU A 118 -3.98 -8.05 10.07
CA LEU A 118 -4.31 -7.99 8.64
C LEU A 118 -3.78 -6.70 7.98
N GLY A 119 -3.78 -5.59 8.71
CA GLY A 119 -3.21 -4.33 8.26
C GLY A 119 -1.72 -4.45 7.94
N GLU A 120 -0.93 -5.03 8.84
CA GLU A 120 0.50 -5.29 8.62
C GLU A 120 0.76 -6.25 7.45
N SER A 121 -0.03 -7.31 7.31
CA SER A 121 0.10 -8.22 6.16
C SER A 121 -0.21 -7.50 4.85
N LEU A 122 -1.27 -6.70 4.82
CA LEU A 122 -1.65 -5.93 3.64
C LEU A 122 -0.56 -4.93 3.26
N ALA A 123 -0.06 -4.14 4.22
CA ALA A 123 1.06 -3.23 4.05
C ALA A 123 2.27 -3.94 3.42
N LYS A 124 2.69 -5.06 4.02
CA LYS A 124 3.81 -5.85 3.52
C LYS A 124 3.63 -6.30 2.07
N ASN A 125 2.49 -6.90 1.73
CA ASN A 125 2.25 -7.39 0.36
C ASN A 125 2.17 -6.22 -0.63
N LEU A 126 1.54 -5.10 -0.27
CA LEU A 126 1.47 -3.92 -1.14
C LEU A 126 2.86 -3.30 -1.38
N TYR A 127 3.68 -3.18 -0.34
CA TYR A 127 5.05 -2.71 -0.48
C TYR A 127 5.85 -3.58 -1.45
N ASP A 128 5.81 -4.90 -1.27
CA ASP A 128 6.56 -5.85 -2.09
C ASP A 128 6.13 -5.77 -3.57
N GLU A 129 4.82 -5.71 -3.83
CA GLU A 129 4.26 -5.65 -5.19
C GLU A 129 4.50 -4.28 -5.86
N MET A 130 4.51 -3.18 -5.10
CA MET A 130 4.79 -1.84 -5.62
C MET A 130 6.27 -1.49 -5.68
N TRP A 131 7.17 -2.29 -5.09
CA TRP A 131 8.57 -1.93 -4.93
C TRP A 131 9.21 -1.53 -6.27
N SER A 132 8.99 -2.32 -7.33
CA SER A 132 9.57 -2.08 -8.66
C SER A 132 9.00 -0.86 -9.38
N ALA A 133 7.82 -0.39 -8.97
CA ALA A 133 7.18 0.79 -9.52
C ALA A 133 7.57 2.08 -8.78
N THR A 134 8.09 1.95 -7.56
CA THR A 134 8.25 3.07 -6.62
C THR A 134 9.69 3.23 -6.14
N SER A 135 10.54 2.23 -6.40
CA SER A 135 11.93 2.13 -5.99
C SER A 135 12.79 1.55 -7.11
N ARG A 136 14.08 1.92 -7.15
CA ARG A 136 15.05 1.39 -8.12
C ARG A 136 16.21 0.69 -7.44
N ALA A 137 16.79 -0.28 -8.13
CA ALA A 137 18.04 -0.96 -7.75
C ALA A 137 19.20 -0.60 -8.70
N TYR A 138 18.95 0.23 -9.70
CA TYR A 138 19.87 0.46 -10.81
C TYR A 138 19.84 1.94 -11.22
N THR A 139 20.92 2.39 -11.85
CA THR A 139 21.07 3.77 -12.30
C THR A 139 19.96 4.11 -13.29
N PRO A 140 19.20 5.21 -13.08
CA PRO A 140 18.18 5.67 -14.01
C PRO A 140 18.70 5.74 -15.45
N LEU A 141 18.02 5.08 -16.38
CA LEU A 141 18.28 5.17 -17.81
C LEU A 141 17.06 5.78 -18.49
N ASP A 142 17.24 6.92 -19.15
CA ASP A 142 16.17 7.68 -19.81
C ASP A 142 15.30 6.84 -20.73
N GLN A 143 15.92 5.92 -21.48
CA GLN A 143 15.21 5.06 -22.42
C GLN A 143 14.35 4.02 -21.72
N ASP A 144 14.80 3.47 -20.58
CA ASP A 144 14.05 2.48 -19.82
C ASP A 144 12.80 3.10 -19.18
N ASP A 145 12.92 4.35 -18.69
CA ASP A 145 11.80 5.10 -18.11
C ASP A 145 10.71 5.40 -19.15
N ARG A 146 11.13 5.80 -20.36
CA ARG A 146 10.21 6.07 -21.48
C ARG A 146 9.54 4.82 -22.03
N ASN A 147 10.19 3.66 -21.89
CA ASN A 147 9.73 2.40 -22.46
C ASN A 147 8.87 1.56 -21.50
N LYS A 148 8.57 2.07 -20.29
CA LYS A 148 7.65 1.38 -19.38
C LYS A 148 6.29 1.16 -20.06
N SER A 149 5.78 -0.06 -19.98
CA SER A 149 4.51 -0.43 -20.61
C SER A 149 3.32 0.23 -19.92
N GLN A 150 2.19 0.34 -20.62
CA GLN A 150 0.94 0.77 -19.99
C GLN A 150 0.51 -0.18 -18.86
N GLU A 151 0.80 -1.48 -18.98
CA GLU A 151 0.56 -2.49 -17.92
C GLU A 151 1.33 -2.20 -16.63
N TYR A 152 2.57 -1.69 -16.73
CA TYR A 152 3.34 -1.25 -15.57
C TYR A 152 2.62 -0.13 -14.81
N TYR A 153 2.10 0.87 -15.51
CA TYR A 153 1.33 1.95 -14.87
C TYR A 153 -0.03 1.44 -14.38
N TYR A 154 -0.70 0.56 -15.13
CA TYR A 154 -1.99 -0.02 -14.75
C TYR A 154 -1.89 -0.75 -13.40
N THR A 155 -0.99 -1.71 -13.28
CA THR A 155 -0.79 -2.49 -12.04
C THR A 155 -0.41 -1.59 -10.86
N THR A 156 0.45 -0.59 -11.10
CA THR A 156 0.80 0.43 -10.09
C THR A 156 -0.43 1.20 -9.61
N SER A 157 -1.32 1.61 -10.52
CA SER A 157 -2.54 2.34 -10.16
C SER A 157 -3.47 1.51 -9.27
N ILE A 158 -3.56 0.19 -9.50
CA ILE A 158 -4.37 -0.72 -8.69
C ILE A 158 -3.79 -0.86 -7.29
N HIS A 159 -2.51 -1.21 -7.17
CA HIS A 159 -1.86 -1.38 -5.87
C HIS A 159 -1.89 -0.09 -5.04
N ALA A 160 -1.62 1.05 -5.68
CA ALA A 160 -1.64 2.33 -4.98
C ALA A 160 -3.06 2.78 -4.61
N THR A 161 -4.08 2.44 -5.42
CA THR A 161 -5.48 2.66 -5.05
C THR A 161 -5.88 1.80 -3.85
N ILE A 162 -5.48 0.53 -3.82
CA ILE A 162 -5.68 -0.33 -2.64
C ILE A 162 -5.06 0.31 -1.39
N LEU A 163 -3.80 0.76 -1.47
CA LEU A 163 -3.13 1.43 -0.35
C LEU A 163 -3.86 2.70 0.09
N ALA A 164 -4.21 3.57 -0.85
CA ALA A 164 -4.92 4.83 -0.58
C ALA A 164 -6.26 4.55 0.13
N ARG A 165 -7.08 3.68 -0.45
CA ARG A 165 -8.43 3.41 0.04
C ARG A 165 -8.42 2.62 1.34
N ALA A 166 -7.46 1.71 1.53
CA ALA A 166 -7.24 1.06 2.82
C ALA A 166 -6.85 2.07 3.91
N PHE A 167 -5.96 3.02 3.61
CA PHE A 167 -5.59 4.08 4.56
C PHE A 167 -6.78 5.00 4.89
N ALA A 168 -7.61 5.32 3.90
CA ALA A 168 -8.76 6.20 4.08
C ALA A 168 -9.88 5.53 4.89
N LEU A 169 -10.25 4.30 4.54
CA LEU A 169 -11.45 3.62 5.05
C LEU A 169 -11.21 2.75 6.29
N ALA A 170 -10.00 2.24 6.50
CA ALA A 170 -9.70 1.30 7.56
C ALA A 170 -8.80 1.93 8.64
N ASP A 171 -9.40 2.67 9.57
CA ASP A 171 -8.72 3.31 10.70
C ASP A 171 -7.78 2.34 11.45
N THR A 172 -8.20 1.09 11.61
CA THR A 172 -7.43 0.02 12.26
C THR A 172 -6.15 -0.38 11.51
N PHE A 173 -6.01 -0.03 10.24
CA PHE A 173 -4.83 -0.33 9.42
C PHE A 173 -3.91 0.87 9.24
N ARG A 174 -4.34 2.08 9.59
CA ARG A 174 -3.60 3.32 9.28
C ARG A 174 -2.15 3.31 9.76
N ASP A 175 -1.92 2.89 11.00
CA ASP A 175 -0.56 2.85 11.56
C ASP A 175 0.35 1.89 10.78
N SER A 176 -0.17 0.73 10.37
CA SER A 176 0.54 -0.26 9.55
C SER A 176 0.85 0.26 8.15
N LEU A 177 -0.13 0.88 7.51
CA LEU A 177 -0.03 1.38 6.14
C LEU A 177 0.77 2.69 6.05
N TRP A 178 0.88 3.45 7.16
CA TRP A 178 1.54 4.75 7.16
C TRP A 178 2.98 4.68 6.66
N ARG A 179 3.71 3.61 6.98
CA ARG A 179 5.09 3.42 6.50
C ARG A 179 5.19 3.47 4.99
N ASP A 180 4.27 2.79 4.30
CA ASP A 180 4.27 2.69 2.85
C ASP A 180 3.81 4.01 2.24
N VAL A 181 2.76 4.63 2.79
CA VAL A 181 2.30 5.97 2.38
C VAL A 181 3.42 7.01 2.54
N GLU A 182 4.11 7.01 3.69
CA GLU A 182 5.21 7.91 3.98
C GLU A 182 6.39 7.69 3.01
N ASP A 183 6.71 6.43 2.71
CA ASP A 183 7.78 6.09 1.78
C ASP A 183 7.46 6.56 0.35
N LEU A 184 6.21 6.42 -0.10
CA LEU A 184 5.76 6.94 -1.40
C LEU A 184 5.88 8.47 -1.46
N LEU A 185 5.46 9.18 -0.41
CA LEU A 185 5.57 10.64 -0.31
C LEU A 185 7.04 11.08 -0.32
N VAL A 186 7.91 10.40 0.43
CA VAL A 186 9.35 10.74 0.47
C VAL A 186 10.01 10.51 -0.88
N LYS A 187 9.79 9.36 -1.50
CA LYS A 187 10.40 9.03 -2.80
C LYS A 187 9.87 9.92 -3.91
N GLY A 188 8.57 10.17 -3.93
CA GLY A 188 7.92 10.96 -4.98
C GLY A 188 8.10 12.47 -4.84
N LEU A 189 8.11 13.02 -3.62
CA LEU A 189 8.07 14.47 -3.39
C LEU A 189 9.38 15.05 -2.87
N PHE A 190 10.06 14.35 -1.96
CA PHE A 190 11.20 14.89 -1.20
C PHE A 190 12.56 14.37 -1.67
N SER A 191 12.61 13.81 -2.88
CA SER A 191 13.81 13.22 -3.48
C SER A 191 14.17 13.91 -4.80
N GLY A 192 15.37 13.62 -5.31
CA GLY A 192 15.87 14.19 -6.58
C GLY A 192 15.17 13.61 -7.81
N ASP A 193 15.69 13.96 -8.99
CA ASP A 193 15.14 13.58 -10.30
C ASP A 193 15.30 12.08 -10.65
N GLU A 194 15.85 11.29 -9.72
CA GLU A 194 16.09 9.86 -9.87
C GLU A 194 14.89 8.99 -9.46
N GLN A 195 13.66 9.52 -9.42
CA GLN A 195 12.48 8.72 -9.06
C GLN A 195 12.17 7.60 -10.07
N GLU A 196 11.45 6.55 -9.66
CA GLU A 196 10.80 5.63 -10.62
C GLU A 196 9.54 6.28 -11.23
N PRO A 197 9.26 6.14 -12.54
CA PRO A 197 8.05 6.69 -13.15
C PRO A 197 6.74 6.27 -12.49
N GLY A 198 6.65 5.03 -11.99
CA GLY A 198 5.46 4.53 -11.31
C GLY A 198 5.13 5.27 -10.00
N ILE A 199 6.11 5.96 -9.38
CA ILE A 199 5.86 6.72 -8.15
C ILE A 199 4.80 7.80 -8.38
N PHE A 200 4.69 8.37 -9.58
CA PHE A 200 3.75 9.45 -9.87
C PHE A 200 2.32 8.92 -9.98
N ILE A 201 2.13 7.70 -10.50
CA ILE A 201 0.84 7.02 -10.42
C ILE A 201 0.47 6.71 -8.96
N ALA A 202 1.45 6.25 -8.18
CA ALA A 202 1.21 5.95 -6.77
C ALA A 202 0.86 7.22 -5.97
N LEU A 203 1.61 8.31 -6.17
CA LEU A 203 1.29 9.62 -5.60
C LEU A 203 -0.10 10.11 -5.99
N THR A 204 -0.49 9.91 -7.26
CA THR A 204 -1.84 10.28 -7.72
C THR A 204 -2.91 9.53 -6.95
N ALA A 205 -2.80 8.21 -6.85
CA ALA A 205 -3.78 7.40 -6.12
C ALA A 205 -3.84 7.79 -4.65
N ILE A 206 -2.69 7.98 -4.00
CA ILE A 206 -2.58 8.35 -2.58
C ILE A 206 -3.19 9.73 -2.32
N LEU A 207 -2.83 10.75 -3.10
CA LEU A 207 -3.23 12.12 -2.81
C LEU A 207 -4.67 12.43 -3.22
N LEU A 208 -5.19 11.80 -4.28
CA LEU A 208 -6.61 11.89 -4.63
C LEU A 208 -7.46 10.98 -3.74
N GLY A 209 -6.99 9.77 -3.45
CA GLY A 209 -7.76 8.72 -2.78
C GLY A 209 -7.69 8.70 -1.26
N ALA A 210 -6.70 9.36 -0.66
CA ALA A 210 -6.50 9.41 0.79
C ALA A 210 -5.94 10.75 1.29
N GLY A 211 -5.93 11.79 0.45
CA GLY A 211 -5.26 13.06 0.75
C GLY A 211 -5.82 13.75 2.00
N LYS A 212 -7.14 13.69 2.22
CA LYS A 212 -7.79 14.23 3.41
C LYS A 212 -7.35 13.49 4.68
N GLU A 213 -7.42 12.17 4.66
CA GLU A 213 -7.09 11.33 5.80
C GLU A 213 -5.59 11.40 6.12
N ILE A 214 -4.74 11.53 5.10
CA ILE A 214 -3.29 11.75 5.28
C ILE A 214 -3.04 13.11 5.95
N LYS A 215 -3.69 14.18 5.48
CA LYS A 215 -3.59 15.50 6.09
C LYS A 215 -4.00 15.46 7.56
N GLU A 216 -5.12 14.80 7.87
CA GLU A 216 -5.62 14.63 9.23
C GLU A 216 -4.67 13.77 10.09
N TYR A 217 -4.15 12.68 9.53
CA TYR A 217 -3.26 11.76 10.23
C TYR A 217 -1.90 12.38 10.57
N ILE A 218 -1.31 13.15 9.63
CA ILE A 218 -0.06 13.89 9.84
C ILE A 218 -0.24 14.98 10.90
N GLY A 219 -1.41 15.63 10.90
CA GLY A 219 -1.77 16.69 11.83
C GLY A 219 -0.80 17.89 11.81
N ASP A 220 -0.89 18.71 12.85
CA ASP A 220 0.03 19.85 13.05
C ASP A 220 1.40 19.42 13.59
N GLU A 221 1.51 18.19 14.10
CA GLU A 221 2.71 17.65 14.75
C GLU A 221 3.81 17.19 13.78
N LYS A 222 3.56 17.27 12.46
CA LYS A 222 4.50 16.83 11.42
C LYS A 222 4.95 15.37 11.64
N LYS A 223 3.99 14.44 11.67
CA LYS A 223 4.31 13.00 11.83
C LYS A 223 5.23 12.46 10.73
N GLY A 224 5.22 13.06 9.53
CA GLY A 224 6.11 12.70 8.44
C GLY A 224 7.58 12.82 8.86
N SER A 225 8.34 11.77 8.55
CA SER A 225 9.73 11.61 8.93
C SER A 225 10.61 11.28 7.75
N GLY A 226 11.85 11.75 7.81
CA GLY A 226 12.85 11.51 6.79
C GLY A 226 12.62 12.31 5.50
N LYS A 227 13.71 12.74 4.88
CA LYS A 227 13.72 13.30 3.51
C LYS A 227 14.90 12.76 2.71
N ARG A 228 14.89 13.06 1.41
CA ARG A 228 15.96 12.77 0.45
C ARG A 228 16.31 11.29 0.41
N TRP A 229 15.51 10.54 -0.32
CA TRP A 229 15.80 9.14 -0.60
C TRP A 229 16.93 9.00 -1.61
N LEU A 230 17.82 8.06 -1.33
CA LEU A 230 18.95 7.68 -2.16
C LEU A 230 18.69 6.30 -2.74
N TRP A 231 18.48 6.24 -4.05
CA TRP A 231 17.95 5.04 -4.69
C TRP A 231 18.89 3.82 -4.61
N TYR A 232 20.20 3.99 -4.78
CA TYR A 232 21.12 2.84 -4.87
C TYR A 232 21.29 2.10 -3.53
N ASP A 233 21.17 2.81 -2.42
CA ASP A 233 21.21 2.22 -1.07
C ASP A 233 19.80 2.00 -0.50
N ASN A 234 18.76 2.49 -1.17
CA ASN A 234 17.37 2.50 -0.72
C ASN A 234 17.21 3.06 0.71
N VAL A 235 17.86 4.19 1.00
CA VAL A 235 17.86 4.82 2.34
C VAL A 235 17.43 6.28 2.26
N ARG A 236 16.87 6.79 3.35
CA ARG A 236 16.65 8.23 3.55
C ARG A 236 17.95 8.83 4.09
N THR A 237 18.52 9.81 3.39
CA THR A 237 19.80 10.45 3.78
C THR A 237 19.64 11.49 4.89
N VAL A 238 18.41 11.94 5.13
CA VAL A 238 18.08 12.85 6.23
C VAL A 238 16.94 12.24 7.05
N PRO A 239 17.18 11.14 7.81
CA PRO A 239 16.12 10.34 8.42
C PRO A 239 15.36 11.05 9.55
N ASP A 240 15.99 12.00 10.24
CA ASP A 240 15.40 12.67 11.41
C ASP A 240 14.57 13.92 11.05
N GLU A 241 14.58 14.36 9.80
CA GLU A 241 13.84 15.56 9.39
C GLU A 241 12.33 15.31 9.43
N ARG A 242 11.60 16.24 10.06
CA ARG A 242 10.14 16.18 10.17
C ARG A 242 9.46 17.05 9.14
N TRP A 243 8.36 16.57 8.59
CA TRP A 243 7.58 17.29 7.58
C TRP A 243 6.07 17.10 7.79
N GLY A 244 5.31 18.10 7.39
CA GLY A 244 3.86 18.14 7.52
C GLY A 244 3.15 18.26 6.17
N TRP A 245 1.83 18.42 6.22
CA TRP A 245 1.02 18.58 5.01
C TRP A 245 1.43 19.79 4.15
N LYS A 246 1.85 20.90 4.78
CA LYS A 246 2.35 22.07 4.04
C LYS A 246 3.59 21.74 3.21
N ASP A 247 4.50 20.93 3.76
CA ASP A 247 5.69 20.48 3.04
C ASP A 247 5.32 19.59 1.84
N VAL A 248 4.31 18.73 2.00
CA VAL A 248 3.75 17.90 0.91
C VAL A 248 3.22 18.78 -0.22
N VAL A 249 2.41 19.78 0.10
CA VAL A 249 1.83 20.73 -0.88
C VAL A 249 2.91 21.49 -1.63
N GLU A 250 3.91 22.03 -0.92
CA GLU A 250 4.98 22.80 -1.55
C GLU A 250 5.89 21.93 -2.42
N ALA A 251 6.18 20.69 -1.99
CA ALA A 251 6.96 19.77 -2.80
C ALA A 251 6.19 19.31 -4.04
N LEU A 252 4.88 19.02 -3.93
CA LEU A 252 4.04 18.60 -5.05
C LEU A 252 4.03 19.63 -6.19
N LYS A 253 4.06 20.92 -5.88
CA LYS A 253 4.12 22.00 -6.89
C LYS A 253 5.35 21.90 -7.81
N GLN A 254 6.45 21.34 -7.29
CA GLN A 254 7.73 21.24 -7.99
C GLN A 254 7.92 19.91 -8.72
N GLN A 255 6.98 18.96 -8.58
CA GLN A 255 7.09 17.62 -9.15
C GLN A 255 6.26 17.45 -10.45
N PRO A 256 6.69 16.59 -11.39
CA PRO A 256 8.01 16.00 -11.47
C PRO A 256 9.07 17.08 -11.76
N GLY A 257 10.31 16.85 -11.34
CA GLY A 257 11.43 17.68 -11.77
C GLY A 257 11.64 17.66 -13.30
N PRO A 258 12.37 18.63 -13.89
CA PRO A 258 12.43 18.81 -15.34
C PRO A 258 12.92 17.58 -16.13
N LEU A 259 13.88 16.84 -15.57
CA LEU A 259 14.40 15.62 -16.21
C LEU A 259 13.34 14.52 -16.24
N MET A 260 12.68 14.28 -15.10
CA MET A 260 11.64 13.26 -14.98
C MET A 260 10.40 13.63 -15.80
N ALA A 261 10.00 14.90 -15.83
CA ALA A 261 8.91 15.40 -16.67
C ALA A 261 9.09 15.00 -18.15
N GLY A 262 10.33 15.05 -18.66
CA GLY A 262 10.64 14.67 -20.02
C GLY A 262 10.50 13.17 -20.32
N ARG A 263 10.51 12.31 -19.30
CA ARG A 263 10.48 10.85 -19.41
C ARG A 263 9.09 10.24 -19.21
N LEU A 264 8.18 10.96 -18.55
CA LEU A 264 6.84 10.48 -18.27
C LEU A 264 5.93 10.50 -19.53
N PRO A 265 5.05 9.50 -19.68
CA PRO A 265 3.93 9.56 -20.62
C PRO A 265 2.96 10.71 -20.29
N ASP A 266 2.22 11.19 -21.28
CA ASP A 266 1.32 12.34 -21.10
C ASP A 266 0.18 12.05 -20.13
N PHE A 267 -0.40 10.85 -20.14
CA PHE A 267 -1.44 10.48 -19.19
C PHE A 267 -0.98 10.54 -17.73
N VAL A 268 0.30 10.21 -17.44
CA VAL A 268 0.85 10.33 -16.07
C VAL A 268 1.00 11.78 -15.65
N LYS A 269 1.34 12.67 -16.60
CA LYS A 269 1.44 14.11 -16.33
C LYS A 269 0.05 14.70 -16.08
N ASP A 270 -0.92 14.32 -16.89
CA ASP A 270 -2.31 14.76 -16.77
C ASP A 270 -2.90 14.35 -15.41
N ASP A 271 -2.63 13.12 -14.98
CA ASP A 271 -2.98 12.61 -13.66
C ASP A 271 -2.36 13.45 -12.54
N LEU A 272 -1.07 13.80 -12.64
CA LEU A 272 -0.42 14.61 -11.61
C LEU A 272 -0.94 16.06 -11.59
N GLU A 273 -1.28 16.64 -12.73
CA GLU A 273 -1.92 17.96 -12.79
C GLU A 273 -3.31 17.94 -12.13
N LEU A 274 -4.04 16.82 -12.24
CA LEU A 274 -5.28 16.61 -11.50
C LEU A 274 -5.05 16.62 -9.99
N VAL A 275 -4.00 15.95 -9.53
CA VAL A 275 -3.60 15.94 -8.11
C VAL A 275 -3.24 17.33 -7.62
N LYS A 276 -2.42 18.08 -8.36
CA LYS A 276 -2.05 19.46 -8.01
C LYS A 276 -3.27 20.36 -7.84
N LYS A 277 -4.27 20.22 -8.74
CA LYS A 277 -5.54 20.95 -8.63
C LYS A 277 -6.36 20.50 -7.41
N HIS A 278 -6.41 19.20 -7.14
CA HIS A 278 -7.19 18.63 -6.04
C HIS A 278 -6.61 18.99 -4.66
N VAL A 279 -5.28 18.90 -4.51
CA VAL A 279 -4.57 19.30 -3.28
C VAL A 279 -4.55 20.82 -3.12
N GLY A 280 -4.50 21.55 -4.24
CA GLY A 280 -4.57 23.02 -4.29
C GLY A 280 -3.49 23.68 -3.42
N ASP A 281 -3.86 24.77 -2.74
CA ASP A 281 -3.01 25.45 -1.76
C ASP A 281 -3.08 24.80 -0.35
N GLY A 282 -3.32 23.50 -0.29
CA GLY A 282 -3.42 22.72 0.96
C GLY A 282 -4.83 22.59 1.53
N GLN A 283 -5.85 23.04 0.79
CA GLN A 283 -7.26 22.74 1.03
C GLN A 283 -7.70 21.51 0.23
N VAL A 284 -7.08 20.37 0.54
CA VAL A 284 -7.48 19.09 -0.06
C VAL A 284 -8.97 18.83 0.17
N GLY A 285 -9.67 18.48 -0.90
CA GLY A 285 -11.09 18.14 -0.85
C GLY A 285 -11.34 16.78 -0.21
N GLU A 286 -12.58 16.29 -0.32
CA GLU A 286 -12.89 14.90 0.05
C GLU A 286 -12.09 13.92 -0.82
N SER A 287 -11.58 12.87 -0.16
CA SER A 287 -10.86 11.78 -0.81
C SER A 287 -11.77 11.02 -1.78
N TRP A 288 -11.25 10.73 -2.96
CA TRP A 288 -11.97 10.03 -4.03
C TRP A 288 -12.06 8.54 -3.74
N ASP A 289 -13.24 7.97 -3.94
CA ASP A 289 -13.44 6.52 -3.90
C ASP A 289 -12.79 5.82 -5.10
N SER A 290 -12.74 4.48 -5.03
CA SER A 290 -12.14 3.66 -6.08
C SER A 290 -12.81 3.82 -7.45
N GLU A 291 -14.14 3.98 -7.49
CA GLU A 291 -14.89 4.20 -8.73
C GLU A 291 -14.45 5.51 -9.41
N LYS A 292 -14.37 6.59 -8.63
CA LYS A 292 -13.96 7.90 -9.14
C LYS A 292 -12.50 7.92 -9.55
N LEU A 293 -11.60 7.30 -8.78
CA LEU A 293 -10.20 7.16 -9.17
C LEU A 293 -10.07 6.43 -10.51
N ALA A 294 -10.78 5.32 -10.69
CA ALA A 294 -10.77 4.55 -11.94
C ALA A 294 -11.33 5.33 -13.14
N LYS A 295 -12.39 6.11 -12.92
CA LYS A 295 -13.12 6.81 -13.98
C LYS A 295 -12.52 8.16 -14.36
N ASP A 296 -12.00 8.90 -13.39
CA ASP A 296 -11.61 10.30 -13.59
C ASP A 296 -10.09 10.47 -13.66
N ALA A 297 -9.33 9.79 -12.80
CA ALA A 297 -7.87 9.82 -12.83
C ALA A 297 -7.33 8.75 -13.80
N PHE A 298 -7.57 7.48 -13.52
CA PHE A 298 -7.00 6.37 -14.27
C PHE A 298 -7.89 5.92 -15.44
N ASN A 299 -8.53 6.85 -16.15
CA ASN A 299 -9.44 6.52 -17.26
C ASN A 299 -8.72 5.86 -18.45
N TRP A 300 -7.43 6.18 -18.62
CA TRP A 300 -6.53 5.60 -19.60
C TRP A 300 -6.25 4.12 -19.33
N ALA A 301 -6.50 3.66 -18.10
CA ALA A 301 -6.33 2.28 -17.67
C ALA A 301 -7.59 1.42 -17.91
N ALA A 302 -8.60 1.93 -18.61
CA ALA A 302 -9.71 1.09 -19.07
C ALA A 302 -9.19 0.03 -20.05
N ILE A 303 -9.47 -1.25 -19.75
CA ILE A 303 -9.05 -2.39 -20.55
C ILE A 303 -9.63 -2.24 -21.97
N ALA A 304 -8.76 -2.25 -22.99
CA ALA A 304 -9.13 -2.36 -24.40
C ALA A 304 -9.48 -3.81 -24.77
#